data_AF-A0A369J7X0-F1
#
_entry.id   AF-A0A369J7X0-F1
#
_cell.length_a   1.000
_cell.length_b   1.000
_cell.length_c   1.000
_cell.angle_alpha   90.00
_cell.angle_beta   90.00
_cell.angle_gamma   90.00
#
_symmetry.space_group_name_H-M   'P 1'
#
loop_
_entity.id
_entity.type
_entity.pdbx_description
1 polymer ?
#
loop_
_entity_poly.entity_id
_entity_poly.type
_entity_poly.pdbx_seq_one_letter_code
_entity_poly.pdbx_strand_id
1 'polypeptide(L)'
;MHTLPPDGEVSIPASISLPLLRVSAELDLPPVLSYSDDILYNWTLKFPSVDGIPTLTNLRTQTSFTGSIDEEVFYLAPFHMELHGAEALRIMQDILRDAQSGDTGCLLGVREACNLDFFYRNIRPWLVGVDSGPTPRTWVFEGIEQDPSLKVPTELSGSSAAQSSLIQALDAFLGPQLAIHHSDALYMPRRHRAFIHHLSSTSQPLSDLVTETTDPVLSEAYNATVQALKEFRDGHMIIVTLYIIGPSKRVAREEAEAQGKEVAVAELKGSAGGGLARLLKDFRDRTTGAPSFTSLDELLLVSQPIYAPSVLLLNLP
;
A
#
# COMPACT_ATOMS: atom_id res chain seq x y z
N MET A 1 -0.15 10.61 -24.81
CA MET A 1 -0.02 10.16 -26.21
C MET A 1 -0.03 8.64 -26.21
N HIS A 2 -1.17 8.00 -26.52
CA HIS A 2 -1.23 6.54 -26.69
C HIS A 2 -1.34 6.25 -28.18
N THR A 3 -0.30 5.66 -28.76
CA THR A 3 -0.22 5.33 -30.20
C THR A 3 -0.68 3.91 -30.52
N LEU A 4 -0.94 3.09 -29.49
CA LEU A 4 -1.42 1.71 -29.62
C LEU A 4 -2.87 1.58 -29.13
N PRO A 5 -3.69 0.70 -29.74
CA PRO A 5 -5.02 0.36 -29.26
C PRO A 5 -4.98 -0.16 -27.80
N PRO A 6 -5.99 0.16 -26.96
CA PRO A 6 -5.99 -0.23 -25.55
C PRO A 6 -6.19 -1.73 -25.29
N ASP A 7 -6.39 -2.52 -26.34
CA ASP A 7 -6.57 -3.96 -26.42
C ASP A 7 -5.51 -4.66 -27.31
N GLY A 8 -4.61 -3.89 -27.92
CA GLY A 8 -3.53 -4.41 -28.77
C GLY A 8 -2.41 -5.08 -28.00
N GLU A 9 -1.66 -5.93 -28.70
CA GLU A 9 -0.36 -6.41 -28.22
C GLU A 9 0.62 -5.22 -28.06
N VAL A 10 1.41 -5.25 -27.00
CA VAL A 10 2.48 -4.28 -26.74
C VAL A 10 3.81 -4.98 -26.98
N SER A 11 4.33 -4.89 -28.21
CA SER A 11 5.66 -5.40 -28.57
C SER A 11 6.71 -4.37 -28.17
N ILE A 12 7.64 -4.75 -27.29
CA ILE A 12 8.74 -3.92 -26.78
C ILE A 12 10.01 -4.29 -27.59
N PRO A 13 10.63 -3.34 -28.32
CA PRO A 13 11.76 -3.63 -29.20
C PRO A 13 12.96 -4.25 -28.50
N ALA A 14 13.67 -5.16 -29.17
CA ALA A 14 14.78 -5.91 -28.57
C ALA A 14 15.91 -5.04 -27.99
N SER A 15 16.13 -3.85 -28.57
CA SER A 15 17.07 -2.84 -28.07
C SER A 15 16.72 -2.24 -26.71
N ILE A 16 15.46 -2.37 -26.27
CA ILE A 16 14.96 -1.95 -24.95
C ILE A 16 14.67 -3.17 -24.07
N SER A 17 14.04 -4.22 -24.62
CA SER A 17 13.69 -5.46 -23.90
C SER A 17 14.91 -6.13 -23.28
N LEU A 18 15.98 -6.38 -24.04
CA LEU A 18 17.16 -7.07 -23.53
C LEU A 18 17.88 -6.34 -22.38
N PRO A 19 18.20 -5.03 -22.46
CA PRO A 19 18.80 -4.33 -21.33
C PRO A 19 17.84 -4.22 -20.14
N LEU A 20 16.53 -3.97 -20.36
CA LEU A 20 15.54 -3.90 -19.28
C LEU A 20 15.47 -5.22 -18.51
N LEU A 21 15.28 -6.34 -19.21
CA LEU A 21 15.19 -7.68 -18.59
C LEU A 21 16.45 -8.04 -17.79
N ARG A 22 17.64 -7.70 -18.29
CA ARG A 22 18.91 -7.95 -17.60
C ARG A 22 19.07 -7.09 -16.33
N VAL A 23 18.72 -5.80 -16.39
CA VAL A 23 18.78 -4.91 -15.22
C VAL A 23 17.74 -5.34 -14.18
N SER A 24 16.52 -5.64 -14.59
CA SER A 24 15.46 -6.19 -13.73
C SER A 24 15.88 -7.48 -13.03
N ALA A 25 16.50 -8.41 -13.76
CA ALA A 25 17.02 -9.65 -13.17
C ALA A 25 18.15 -9.42 -12.14
N GLU A 26 19.08 -8.50 -12.40
CA GLU A 26 20.16 -8.14 -11.47
C GLU A 26 19.64 -7.43 -10.20
N LEU A 27 18.63 -6.56 -10.37
CA LEU A 27 17.99 -5.84 -9.26
C LEU A 27 16.99 -6.70 -8.47
N ASP A 28 16.66 -7.90 -8.95
CA ASP A 28 15.62 -8.78 -8.40
C ASP A 28 14.25 -8.05 -8.37
N LEU A 29 13.93 -7.34 -9.45
CA LEU A 29 12.70 -6.57 -9.65
C LEU A 29 12.02 -6.94 -10.98
N PRO A 30 10.69 -6.89 -11.11
CA PRO A 30 10.02 -7.12 -12.39
C PRO A 30 10.32 -6.04 -13.44
N PRO A 31 10.26 -6.35 -14.75
CA PRO A 31 10.55 -5.40 -15.84
C PRO A 31 9.32 -4.58 -16.24
N VAL A 32 8.71 -3.93 -15.25
CA VAL A 32 7.57 -3.01 -15.39
C VAL A 32 7.76 -1.88 -14.37
N LEU A 33 7.22 -0.69 -14.68
CA LEU A 33 7.26 0.46 -13.77
C LEU A 33 6.59 0.11 -12.44
N SER A 34 7.37 0.07 -11.37
CA SER A 34 6.92 -0.21 -10.01
C SER A 34 6.93 1.04 -9.13
N TYR A 35 6.31 0.94 -7.94
CA TYR A 35 6.39 1.95 -6.87
C TYR A 35 7.84 2.31 -6.47
N SER A 36 8.79 1.39 -6.66
CA SER A 36 10.21 1.68 -6.43
C SER A 36 10.75 2.70 -7.43
N ASP A 37 10.32 2.60 -8.68
CA ASP A 37 10.85 3.36 -9.81
C ASP A 37 10.23 4.75 -9.91
N ASP A 38 8.90 4.85 -9.77
CA ASP A 38 8.15 6.10 -9.97
C ASP A 38 8.02 6.97 -8.71
N ILE A 39 8.28 6.41 -7.52
CA ILE A 39 8.16 7.09 -6.22
C ILE A 39 9.47 7.04 -5.42
N LEU A 40 9.95 5.85 -5.02
CA LEU A 40 11.09 5.75 -4.08
C LEU A 40 12.42 6.27 -4.65
N TYR A 41 12.67 6.07 -5.94
CA TYR A 41 13.88 6.53 -6.62
C TYR A 41 13.67 7.81 -7.46
N ASN A 42 12.43 8.27 -7.66
CA ASN A 42 12.09 9.39 -8.54
C ASN A 42 11.98 10.76 -7.84
N TRP A 43 12.92 11.09 -6.96
CA TRP A 43 12.91 12.38 -6.26
C TRP A 43 14.29 13.01 -6.18
N THR A 44 14.34 14.33 -6.01
CA THR A 44 15.54 15.08 -5.65
C THR A 44 15.17 16.38 -4.95
N LEU A 45 16.15 17.04 -4.32
CA LEU A 45 15.95 18.32 -3.64
C LEU A 45 15.99 19.49 -4.65
N LYS A 46 15.08 20.45 -4.49
CA LYS A 46 15.12 21.75 -5.20
C LYS A 46 16.27 22.62 -4.67
N PHE A 47 16.53 22.56 -3.36
CA PHE A 47 17.61 23.26 -2.67
C PHE A 47 18.43 22.29 -1.79
N PRO A 48 19.78 22.29 -1.88
CA PRO A 48 20.65 21.22 -1.36
C PRO A 48 20.86 21.21 0.17
N SER A 49 20.08 21.96 0.94
CA SER A 49 20.20 22.06 2.40
C SER A 49 18.83 21.91 3.04
N VAL A 50 18.67 20.90 3.90
CA VAL A 50 17.54 20.72 4.82
C VAL A 50 18.07 20.17 6.14
N ASP A 51 17.60 20.74 7.25
CA ASP A 51 17.67 20.09 8.55
C ASP A 51 16.39 19.25 8.70
N GLY A 52 16.54 17.93 8.90
CA GLY A 52 15.40 17.01 9.03
C GLY A 52 14.76 16.60 7.69
N ILE A 53 13.49 16.18 7.74
CA ILE A 53 12.73 15.69 6.58
C ILE A 53 12.40 16.87 5.63
N PRO A 54 12.74 16.79 4.32
CA PRO A 54 12.43 17.84 3.36
C PRO A 54 10.92 17.95 3.11
N THR A 55 10.38 19.15 3.28
CA THR A 55 9.00 19.46 2.93
C THR A 55 8.71 19.27 1.43
N LEU A 56 7.47 18.94 1.09
CA LEU A 56 6.97 18.85 -0.31
C LEU A 56 7.36 20.05 -1.18
N THR A 57 7.45 21.26 -0.61
CA THR A 57 7.86 22.46 -1.35
C THR A 57 9.31 22.43 -1.82
N ASN A 58 10.21 21.70 -1.14
CA ASN A 58 11.62 21.51 -1.51
C ASN A 58 11.88 20.19 -2.26
N LEU A 59 10.87 19.35 -2.48
CA LEU A 59 11.00 18.12 -3.27
C LEU A 59 10.62 18.36 -4.74
N ARG A 60 11.24 17.65 -5.67
CA ARG A 60 10.87 17.58 -7.09
C ARG A 60 11.09 16.17 -7.63
N THR A 61 10.37 15.80 -8.66
CA THR A 61 10.59 14.57 -9.42
C THR A 61 11.89 14.64 -10.26
N GLN A 62 12.46 13.48 -10.58
CA GLN A 62 13.59 13.37 -11.53
C GLN A 62 13.10 13.14 -12.97
N THR A 63 12.06 12.33 -13.12
CA THR A 63 11.41 11.95 -14.38
C THR A 63 9.89 12.05 -14.26
N SER A 64 9.23 12.33 -15.38
CA SER A 64 7.78 12.50 -15.48
C SER A 64 7.34 12.25 -16.92
N PHE A 65 6.19 11.59 -17.10
CA PHE A 65 5.59 11.26 -18.39
C PHE A 65 4.85 12.45 -19.03
N THR A 66 4.32 13.37 -18.23
CA THR A 66 3.46 14.48 -18.68
C THR A 66 4.05 15.87 -18.44
N GLY A 67 5.02 16.00 -17.54
CA GLY A 67 5.55 17.26 -17.05
C GLY A 67 4.56 18.06 -16.18
N SER A 68 3.45 17.47 -15.74
CA SER A 68 2.41 18.19 -14.98
C SER A 68 2.68 18.24 -13.47
N ILE A 69 2.13 19.25 -12.82
CA ILE A 69 2.15 19.36 -11.35
C ILE A 69 1.33 18.25 -10.69
N ASP A 70 0.23 17.81 -11.31
CA ASP A 70 -0.61 16.74 -10.79
C ASP A 70 0.14 15.40 -10.69
N GLU A 71 1.06 15.15 -11.63
CA GLU A 71 1.94 13.99 -11.65
C GLU A 71 3.05 14.09 -10.61
N GLU A 72 3.73 15.25 -10.54
CA GLU A 72 4.74 15.49 -9.51
C GLU A 72 4.15 15.37 -8.09
N VAL A 73 2.96 15.91 -7.84
CA VAL A 73 2.25 15.76 -6.56
C VAL A 73 1.85 14.31 -6.31
N PHE A 74 1.38 13.58 -7.32
CA PHE A 74 0.98 12.17 -7.17
C PHE A 74 2.16 11.27 -6.78
N TYR A 75 3.38 11.56 -7.25
CA TYR A 75 4.59 10.83 -6.85
C TYR A 75 5.19 11.33 -5.53
N LEU A 76 5.24 12.65 -5.31
CA LEU A 76 5.91 13.22 -4.12
C LEU A 76 5.11 13.10 -2.83
N ALA A 77 3.77 13.12 -2.89
CA ALA A 77 2.94 12.94 -1.70
C ALA A 77 3.19 11.57 -1.02
N PRO A 78 3.08 10.42 -1.70
CA PRO A 78 3.43 9.13 -1.10
C PRO A 78 4.93 9.04 -0.73
N PHE A 79 5.84 9.57 -1.54
CA PHE A 79 7.27 9.59 -1.19
C PHE A 79 7.55 10.35 0.13
N HIS A 80 6.89 11.48 0.36
CA HIS A 80 7.03 12.24 1.61
C HIS A 80 6.50 11.44 2.82
N MET A 81 5.47 10.60 2.62
CA MET A 81 5.01 9.65 3.64
C MET A 81 6.02 8.52 3.89
N GLU A 82 6.71 8.03 2.86
CA GLU A 82 7.81 7.07 2.99
C GLU A 82 8.99 7.67 3.79
N LEU A 83 9.28 8.97 3.66
CA LEU A 83 10.30 9.65 4.47
C LEU A 83 9.94 9.73 5.97
N HIS A 84 8.70 10.12 6.31
CA HIS A 84 8.22 10.05 7.70
C HIS A 84 8.14 8.59 8.20
N GLY A 85 7.78 7.67 7.32
CA GLY A 85 7.80 6.23 7.59
C GLY A 85 9.18 5.67 7.86
N ALA A 86 10.24 6.20 7.25
CA ALA A 86 11.61 5.82 7.56
C ALA A 86 12.01 6.23 9.00
N GLU A 87 11.51 7.38 9.48
CA GLU A 87 11.61 7.73 10.90
C GLU A 87 10.79 6.77 11.77
N ALA A 88 9.57 6.39 11.36
CA ALA A 88 8.78 5.38 12.07
C ALA A 88 9.47 3.99 12.08
N LEU A 89 10.15 3.56 11.02
CA LEU A 89 10.93 2.31 10.97
C LEU A 89 12.19 2.38 11.84
N ARG A 90 12.86 3.54 11.90
CA ARG A 90 13.94 3.80 12.86
C ARG A 90 13.40 3.73 14.28
N ILE A 91 12.23 4.34 14.51
CA ILE A 91 11.49 4.22 15.76
C ILE A 91 11.12 2.76 16.02
N MET A 92 10.72 1.90 15.07
CA MET A 92 10.49 0.47 15.32
C MET A 92 11.74 -0.28 15.79
N GLN A 93 12.89 0.01 15.19
CA GLN A 93 14.18 -0.51 15.67
C GLN A 93 14.50 0.02 17.08
N ASP A 94 14.09 1.25 17.38
CA ASP A 94 14.13 1.81 18.73
C ASP A 94 12.98 1.30 19.63
N ILE A 95 11.80 0.83 19.16
CA ILE A 95 10.65 0.34 19.97
C ILE A 95 10.95 -1.05 20.53
N LEU A 96 11.78 -1.82 19.81
CA LEU A 96 12.52 -2.95 20.37
C LEU A 96 13.51 -2.51 21.51
N ARG A 97 13.43 -1.24 21.93
CA ARG A 97 14.27 -0.49 22.88
C ARG A 97 13.59 0.77 23.51
N ASP A 98 12.25 0.95 23.40
CA ASP A 98 11.37 2.12 23.76
C ASP A 98 10.81 3.05 22.62
N ALA A 99 9.62 3.65 22.83
CA ALA A 99 8.73 4.26 21.80
C ALA A 99 8.95 5.80 21.50
N GLN A 100 8.22 6.55 20.63
CA GLN A 100 6.87 6.42 20.02
C GLN A 100 6.61 7.44 18.84
N SER A 101 5.41 7.42 18.23
CA SER A 101 4.70 8.49 17.44
C SER A 101 4.90 8.65 15.92
N GLY A 102 3.87 9.17 15.21
CA GLY A 102 3.85 9.44 13.75
C GLY A 102 2.64 10.28 13.28
N ASP A 103 2.72 10.89 12.08
CA ASP A 103 1.76 11.90 11.54
C ASP A 103 1.05 11.40 10.25
N THR A 104 -0.26 11.67 10.14
CA THR A 104 -1.14 11.21 9.04
C THR A 104 -1.52 12.31 8.03
N GLY A 105 -1.16 13.57 8.25
CA GLY A 105 -1.68 14.73 7.49
C GLY A 105 -1.41 14.74 5.97
N CYS A 106 -0.33 14.09 5.52
CA CYS A 106 0.14 14.17 4.13
C CYS A 106 -0.86 13.64 3.08
N LEU A 107 -1.67 12.63 3.41
CA LEU A 107 -2.53 11.96 2.43
C LEU A 107 -3.70 12.83 1.95
N LEU A 108 -4.16 13.78 2.78
CA LEU A 108 -5.20 14.72 2.39
C LEU A 108 -4.70 15.78 1.39
N GLY A 109 -3.40 16.10 1.39
CA GLY A 109 -2.79 17.05 0.46
C GLY A 109 -2.91 16.62 -1.02
N VAL A 110 -3.00 15.32 -1.31
CA VAL A 110 -3.28 14.80 -2.67
C VAL A 110 -4.58 15.38 -3.22
N ARG A 111 -5.61 15.52 -2.37
CA ARG A 111 -6.93 16.05 -2.78
C ARG A 111 -6.88 17.53 -3.15
N GLU A 112 -5.99 18.29 -2.52
CA GLU A 112 -5.88 19.74 -2.71
C GLU A 112 -5.02 20.10 -3.93
N ALA A 113 -4.05 19.24 -4.28
CA ALA A 113 -3.01 19.56 -5.27
C ALA A 113 -2.95 18.63 -6.51
N CYS A 114 -3.72 17.53 -6.56
CA CYS A 114 -3.80 16.65 -7.73
C CYS A 114 -5.22 16.65 -8.33
N ASN A 115 -5.39 17.08 -9.58
CA ASN A 115 -6.68 17.07 -10.26
C ASN A 115 -7.12 15.63 -10.62
N LEU A 116 -8.27 15.24 -10.10
CA LEU A 116 -8.88 13.91 -10.24
C LEU A 116 -9.15 13.49 -11.70
N ASP A 117 -9.68 14.37 -12.54
CA ASP A 117 -9.96 14.06 -13.95
C ASP A 117 -8.66 14.04 -14.77
N PHE A 118 -7.70 14.90 -14.44
CA PHE A 118 -6.37 14.88 -15.05
C PHE A 118 -5.66 13.56 -14.72
N PHE A 119 -5.60 13.19 -13.44
CA PHE A 119 -4.98 11.95 -12.97
C PHE A 119 -5.56 10.72 -13.67
N TYR A 120 -6.90 10.55 -13.64
CA TYR A 120 -7.53 9.35 -14.18
C TYR A 120 -7.33 9.21 -15.70
N ARG A 121 -7.34 10.32 -16.45
CA ARG A 121 -7.26 10.32 -17.92
C ARG A 121 -5.85 10.46 -18.49
N ASN A 122 -4.88 11.02 -17.76
CA ASN A 122 -3.56 11.38 -18.30
C ASN A 122 -2.37 10.80 -17.53
N ILE A 123 -2.52 10.45 -16.25
CA ILE A 123 -1.45 9.88 -15.41
C ILE A 123 -1.65 8.36 -15.28
N ARG A 124 -2.82 7.93 -14.77
CA ARG A 124 -3.15 6.52 -14.55
C ARG A 124 -2.86 5.60 -15.76
N PRO A 125 -3.11 5.99 -17.04
CA PRO A 125 -2.80 5.14 -18.18
C PRO A 125 -1.32 4.76 -18.38
N TRP A 126 -0.38 5.42 -17.70
CA TRP A 126 1.04 5.05 -17.67
C TRP A 126 1.39 4.08 -16.53
N LEU A 127 0.52 3.97 -15.53
CA LEU A 127 0.71 3.17 -14.32
C LEU A 127 0.04 1.78 -14.39
N VAL A 128 -0.70 1.48 -15.46
CA VAL A 128 -1.49 0.23 -15.58
C VAL A 128 -0.64 -0.94 -16.10
N GLY A 129 -0.77 -2.08 -15.41
CA GLY A 129 -0.15 -3.34 -15.83
C GLY A 129 -0.91 -4.11 -16.90
N VAL A 130 -0.36 -5.27 -17.26
CA VAL A 130 -0.91 -6.21 -18.26
C VAL A 130 -2.32 -6.73 -17.89
N ASP A 131 -2.60 -6.78 -16.58
CA ASP A 131 -3.77 -7.35 -15.91
C ASP A 131 -4.90 -6.35 -15.65
N SER A 132 -4.65 -5.06 -15.88
CA SER A 132 -5.44 -3.95 -15.34
C SER A 132 -6.60 -3.51 -16.23
N GLY A 133 -6.67 -4.05 -17.45
CA GLY A 133 -7.80 -3.88 -18.36
C GLY A 133 -8.97 -4.84 -18.10
N PRO A 134 -10.13 -4.58 -18.74
CA PRO A 134 -11.23 -5.55 -18.81
C PRO A 134 -10.82 -6.80 -19.64
N THR A 135 -9.99 -6.60 -20.66
CA THR A 135 -9.24 -7.64 -21.37
C THR A 135 -7.78 -7.63 -20.88
N PRO A 136 -7.15 -8.80 -20.67
CA PRO A 136 -5.71 -8.87 -20.48
C PRO A 136 -5.00 -8.39 -21.75
N ARG A 137 -3.98 -7.55 -21.60
CA ARG A 137 -3.05 -7.28 -22.71
C ARG A 137 -2.04 -8.43 -22.83
N THR A 138 -1.27 -8.44 -23.91
CA THR A 138 -0.04 -9.24 -23.98
C THR A 138 1.11 -8.28 -24.22
N TRP A 139 2.16 -8.37 -23.39
CA TRP A 139 3.41 -7.64 -23.58
C TRP A 139 4.44 -8.61 -24.13
N VAL A 140 5.00 -8.31 -25.29
CA VAL A 140 5.99 -9.16 -25.98
C VAL A 140 7.34 -8.49 -25.87
N PHE A 141 8.27 -9.14 -25.19
CA PHE A 141 9.65 -8.69 -25.06
C PHE A 141 10.46 -9.27 -26.23
N GLU A 142 10.62 -8.48 -27.31
CA GLU A 142 11.37 -8.94 -28.48
C GLU A 142 12.81 -9.29 -28.13
N GLY A 143 13.38 -10.30 -28.80
CA GLY A 143 14.78 -10.67 -28.64
C GLY A 143 15.09 -11.50 -27.41
N ILE A 144 14.12 -11.76 -26.53
CA ILE A 144 14.34 -12.56 -25.31
C ILE A 144 14.90 -13.95 -25.60
N GLU A 145 14.55 -14.54 -26.74
CA GLU A 145 15.06 -15.81 -27.24
C GLU A 145 16.58 -15.83 -27.53
N GLN A 146 17.21 -14.64 -27.61
CA GLN A 146 18.64 -14.47 -27.87
C GLN A 146 19.49 -14.63 -26.61
N ASP A 147 18.88 -14.63 -25.42
CA ASP A 147 19.55 -14.79 -24.13
C ASP A 147 18.90 -15.90 -23.30
N PRO A 148 19.43 -17.14 -23.35
CA PRO A 148 18.87 -18.30 -22.64
C PRO A 148 18.86 -18.18 -21.11
N SER A 149 19.48 -17.15 -20.52
CA SER A 149 19.39 -16.88 -19.08
C SER A 149 18.11 -16.14 -18.69
N LEU A 150 17.49 -15.43 -19.64
CA LEU A 150 16.28 -14.65 -19.43
C LEU A 150 15.03 -15.54 -19.55
N LYS A 151 13.99 -15.19 -18.81
CA LYS A 151 12.67 -15.85 -18.85
C LYS A 151 11.60 -14.81 -19.15
N VAL A 152 10.55 -15.22 -19.87
CA VAL A 152 9.38 -14.37 -20.11
C VAL A 152 8.81 -13.92 -18.76
N PRO A 153 8.71 -12.61 -18.49
CA PRO A 153 8.19 -12.12 -17.21
C PRO A 153 6.70 -12.44 -17.06
N THR A 154 6.32 -12.93 -15.88
CA THR A 154 4.92 -13.16 -15.49
C THR A 154 4.37 -12.01 -14.65
N GLU A 155 5.22 -11.38 -13.85
CA GLU A 155 4.83 -10.32 -12.90
C GLU A 155 4.86 -8.95 -13.59
N LEU A 156 3.74 -8.60 -14.23
CA LEU A 156 3.59 -7.37 -15.02
C LEU A 156 2.37 -6.54 -14.59
N SER A 157 1.98 -6.64 -13.31
CA SER A 157 1.01 -5.75 -12.68
C SER A 157 1.59 -4.35 -12.55
N GLY A 158 0.75 -3.32 -12.66
CA GLY A 158 1.20 -1.93 -12.65
C GLY A 158 1.49 -1.37 -11.26
N SER A 159 2.07 -0.18 -11.22
CA SER A 159 2.40 0.52 -9.97
C SER A 159 1.17 0.73 -9.08
N SER A 160 1.30 0.41 -7.80
CA SER A 160 0.26 0.66 -6.80
C SER A 160 0.82 0.82 -5.39
N ALA A 161 0.10 1.53 -4.53
CA ALA A 161 0.48 1.72 -3.13
C ALA A 161 0.55 0.42 -2.30
N ALA A 162 0.03 -0.71 -2.79
CA ALA A 162 0.22 -2.01 -2.14
C ALA A 162 1.67 -2.52 -2.24
N GLN A 163 2.45 -1.96 -3.18
CA GLN A 163 3.89 -2.20 -3.35
C GLN A 163 4.76 -1.32 -2.41
N SER A 164 4.15 -0.48 -1.56
CA SER A 164 4.86 0.26 -0.50
C SER A 164 5.45 -0.71 0.53
N SER A 165 6.77 -0.66 0.69
CA SER A 165 7.49 -1.45 1.69
C SER A 165 7.17 -1.01 3.12
N LEU A 166 6.92 0.29 3.33
CA LEU A 166 6.56 0.84 4.64
C LEU A 166 5.26 0.26 5.17
N ILE A 167 4.19 0.23 4.35
CA ILE A 167 2.88 -0.25 4.80
C ILE A 167 2.93 -1.75 5.15
N GLN A 168 3.63 -2.56 4.35
CA GLN A 168 3.81 -3.99 4.66
C GLN A 168 4.72 -4.22 5.88
N ALA A 169 5.72 -3.37 6.11
CA ALA A 169 6.55 -3.43 7.32
C ALA A 169 5.78 -3.02 8.59
N LEU A 170 4.95 -1.97 8.53
CA LEU A 170 4.05 -1.55 9.61
C LEU A 170 3.10 -2.69 10.00
N ASP A 171 2.47 -3.34 9.01
CA ASP A 171 1.60 -4.49 9.25
C ASP A 171 2.34 -5.67 9.89
N ALA A 172 3.50 -6.04 9.33
CA ALA A 172 4.32 -7.15 9.82
C ALA A 172 4.83 -6.91 11.25
N PHE A 173 5.14 -5.66 11.60
CA PHE A 173 5.61 -5.27 12.93
C PHE A 173 4.48 -5.23 13.97
N LEU A 174 3.35 -4.59 13.64
CA LEU A 174 2.23 -4.44 14.57
C LEU A 174 1.51 -5.76 14.84
N GLY A 175 1.35 -6.62 13.83
CA GLY A 175 0.92 -8.00 14.06
C GLY A 175 0.45 -8.75 12.81
N PRO A 176 0.67 -10.08 12.72
CA PRO A 176 0.41 -10.88 11.52
C PRO A 176 -1.05 -10.85 11.04
N GLN A 177 -2.01 -10.54 11.91
CA GLN A 177 -3.42 -10.32 11.58
C GLN A 177 -3.65 -9.11 10.64
N LEU A 178 -2.79 -8.09 10.72
CA LEU A 178 -2.84 -6.91 9.85
C LEU A 178 -2.21 -7.19 8.49
N ALA A 179 -1.18 -8.04 8.44
CA ALA A 179 -0.45 -8.39 7.24
C ALA A 179 -1.34 -9.07 6.19
N ILE A 180 -1.18 -8.66 4.93
CA ILE A 180 -1.80 -9.31 3.79
C ILE A 180 -0.71 -9.89 2.89
N HIS A 181 -0.72 -11.22 2.73
CA HIS A 181 0.16 -11.91 1.81
C HIS A 181 -0.23 -11.59 0.36
N HIS A 182 0.46 -10.61 -0.23
CA HIS A 182 0.29 -10.20 -1.62
C HIS A 182 1.51 -10.55 -2.47
N SER A 183 1.26 -10.82 -3.76
CA SER A 183 2.30 -10.88 -4.80
C SER A 183 3.03 -9.55 -4.97
N ASP A 184 2.44 -8.43 -4.53
CA ASP A 184 3.03 -7.08 -4.55
C ASP A 184 4.40 -6.98 -3.88
N ALA A 185 4.72 -7.87 -2.93
CA ALA A 185 6.06 -7.94 -2.34
C ALA A 185 7.17 -8.17 -3.39
N LEU A 186 6.88 -8.87 -4.50
CA LEU A 186 7.82 -9.12 -5.59
C LEU A 186 8.26 -7.82 -6.31
N TYR A 187 7.50 -6.73 -6.19
CA TYR A 187 7.81 -5.43 -6.80
C TYR A 187 8.62 -4.50 -5.86
N MET A 188 8.91 -4.95 -4.63
CA MET A 188 9.74 -4.23 -3.66
C MET A 188 11.23 -4.53 -3.82
N PRO A 189 12.15 -3.61 -3.48
CA PRO A 189 13.58 -3.89 -3.51
C PRO A 189 13.95 -5.07 -2.62
N ARG A 190 14.89 -5.92 -3.06
CA ARG A 190 15.27 -7.17 -2.37
C ARG A 190 15.57 -7.03 -0.88
N ARG A 191 16.21 -5.92 -0.47
CA ARG A 191 16.51 -5.64 0.95
C ARG A 191 15.25 -5.32 1.77
N HIS A 192 14.24 -4.69 1.17
CA HIS A 192 12.98 -4.38 1.82
C HIS A 192 12.15 -5.66 2.03
N ARG A 193 12.07 -6.53 0.99
CA ARG A 193 11.48 -7.87 1.12
C ARG A 193 12.12 -8.67 2.27
N ALA A 194 13.45 -8.67 2.33
CA ALA A 194 14.18 -9.39 3.38
C ALA A 194 13.90 -8.83 4.78
N PHE A 195 13.76 -7.51 4.92
CA PHE A 195 13.40 -6.87 6.19
C PHE A 195 11.96 -7.19 6.61
N ILE A 196 10.98 -7.10 5.70
CA ILE A 196 9.58 -7.46 5.99
C ILE A 196 9.47 -8.94 6.37
N HIS A 197 10.16 -9.83 5.65
CA HIS A 197 10.22 -11.25 6.01
C HIS A 197 10.85 -11.45 7.40
N HIS A 198 11.90 -10.70 7.75
CA HIS A 198 12.49 -10.77 9.08
C HIS A 198 11.47 -10.41 10.17
N LEU A 199 10.76 -9.28 10.02
CA LEU A 199 9.69 -8.87 10.93
C LEU A 199 8.63 -9.97 11.09
N SER A 200 8.07 -10.47 9.99
CA SER A 200 7.05 -11.53 9.98
C SER A 200 7.53 -12.89 10.51
N SER A 201 8.84 -13.11 10.63
CA SER A 201 9.44 -14.35 11.17
C SER A 201 9.86 -14.25 12.64
N THR A 202 9.55 -13.12 13.31
CA THR A 202 9.82 -12.90 14.74
C THR A 202 8.98 -13.86 15.59
N SER A 203 9.61 -14.51 16.58
CA SER A 203 8.95 -15.53 17.42
C SER A 203 7.94 -14.99 18.44
N GLN A 204 7.89 -13.68 18.64
CA GLN A 204 6.92 -12.98 19.47
C GLN A 204 6.52 -11.67 18.76
N PRO A 205 5.37 -11.65 18.06
CA PRO A 205 4.81 -10.42 17.48
C PRO A 205 4.55 -9.34 18.53
N LEU A 206 4.60 -8.06 18.14
CA LEU A 206 4.33 -6.97 19.06
C LEU A 206 2.90 -7.02 19.64
N SER A 207 1.92 -7.44 18.85
CA SER A 207 0.54 -7.66 19.32
C SER A 207 0.46 -8.62 20.51
N ASP A 208 1.31 -9.64 20.53
CA ASP A 208 1.27 -10.70 21.52
C ASP A 208 1.95 -10.22 22.81
N LEU A 209 3.09 -9.51 22.68
CA LEU A 209 3.74 -8.80 23.78
C LEU A 209 2.81 -7.76 24.43
N VAL A 210 2.02 -7.03 23.64
CA VAL A 210 1.03 -6.05 24.14
C VAL A 210 -0.21 -6.73 24.74
N THR A 211 -0.54 -7.95 24.31
CA THR A 211 -1.61 -8.76 24.95
C THR A 211 -1.16 -9.27 26.33
N GLU A 212 0.12 -9.60 26.48
CA GLU A 212 0.71 -10.17 27.70
C GLU A 212 1.18 -9.11 28.71
N THR A 213 1.37 -7.85 28.30
CA THR A 213 1.84 -6.77 29.18
C THR A 213 0.75 -6.23 30.11
N THR A 214 1.16 -5.77 31.28
CA THR A 214 0.33 -4.94 32.18
C THR A 214 0.71 -3.46 32.13
N ASP A 215 1.62 -3.06 31.25
CA ASP A 215 2.04 -1.66 31.09
C ASP A 215 0.99 -0.87 30.28
N PRO A 216 0.26 0.08 30.89
CA PRO A 216 -0.73 0.88 30.17
C PRO A 216 -0.09 1.79 29.12
N VAL A 217 1.15 2.26 29.33
CA VAL A 217 1.82 3.18 28.39
C VAL A 217 2.15 2.46 27.09
N LEU A 218 2.61 1.20 27.18
CA LEU A 218 2.88 0.36 26.02
C LEU A 218 1.58 0.01 25.25
N SER A 219 0.51 -0.31 25.98
CA SER A 219 -0.81 -0.61 25.39
C SER A 219 -1.43 0.61 24.70
N GLU A 220 -1.38 1.79 25.33
CA GLU A 220 -1.84 3.06 24.76
C GLU A 220 -1.02 3.43 23.52
N ALA A 221 0.31 3.29 23.56
CA ALA A 221 1.20 3.53 22.42
C ALA A 221 0.88 2.63 21.21
N TYR A 222 0.67 1.33 21.46
CA TYR A 222 0.28 0.38 20.43
C TYR A 222 -1.08 0.72 19.84
N ASN A 223 -2.10 0.95 20.68
CA ASN A 223 -3.45 1.31 20.24
C ASN A 223 -3.46 2.60 19.41
N ALA A 224 -2.71 3.62 19.83
CA ALA A 224 -2.58 4.88 19.09
C ALA A 224 -1.94 4.67 17.71
N THR A 225 -0.94 3.78 17.62
CA THR A 225 -0.28 3.44 16.35
C THR A 225 -1.21 2.67 15.41
N VAL A 226 -1.97 1.69 15.92
CA VAL A 226 -2.99 0.96 15.15
C VAL A 226 -4.12 1.89 14.68
N GLN A 227 -4.54 2.84 15.53
CA GLN A 227 -5.55 3.84 15.18
C GLN A 227 -5.04 4.83 14.11
N ALA A 228 -3.79 5.28 14.18
CA ALA A 228 -3.19 6.12 13.13
C ALA A 228 -3.10 5.36 11.77
N LEU A 229 -2.73 4.08 11.80
CA LEU A 229 -2.73 3.22 10.60
C LEU A 229 -4.15 3.03 10.03
N LYS A 230 -5.16 2.94 10.89
CA LYS A 230 -6.58 2.89 10.49
C LYS A 230 -7.02 4.18 9.80
N GLU A 231 -6.72 5.33 10.39
CA GLU A 231 -7.05 6.65 9.83
C GLU A 231 -6.37 6.88 8.48
N PHE A 232 -5.11 6.46 8.34
CA PHE A 232 -4.41 6.43 7.05
C PHE A 232 -5.15 5.57 6.02
N ARG A 233 -5.59 4.35 6.39
CA ARG A 233 -6.34 3.45 5.50
C ARG A 233 -7.71 4.00 5.09
N ASP A 234 -8.43 4.60 6.03
CA ASP A 234 -9.73 5.24 5.76
C ASP A 234 -9.55 6.48 4.85
N GLY A 235 -8.52 7.29 5.06
CA GLY A 235 -8.14 8.38 4.17
C GLY A 235 -7.76 7.89 2.76
N HIS A 236 -6.92 6.85 2.66
CA HIS A 236 -6.54 6.24 1.40
C HIS A 236 -7.77 5.67 0.65
N MET A 237 -8.72 5.09 1.38
CA MET A 237 -10.00 4.64 0.83
C MET A 237 -10.83 5.78 0.22
N ILE A 238 -10.83 6.97 0.84
CA ILE A 238 -11.47 8.17 0.29
C ILE A 238 -10.76 8.57 -1.01
N ILE A 239 -9.42 8.62 -1.04
CA ILE A 239 -8.64 8.93 -2.24
C ILE A 239 -8.92 7.93 -3.37
N VAL A 240 -8.88 6.62 -3.13
CA VAL A 240 -9.16 5.62 -4.18
C VAL A 240 -10.61 5.71 -4.68
N THR A 241 -11.57 5.96 -3.78
CA THR A 241 -12.98 6.14 -4.15
C THR A 241 -13.16 7.33 -5.07
N LEU A 242 -12.48 8.45 -4.79
CA LEU A 242 -12.52 9.67 -5.58
C LEU A 242 -11.74 9.53 -6.90
N TYR A 243 -10.48 9.06 -6.87
CA TYR A 243 -9.57 9.12 -8.01
C TYR A 243 -9.66 7.92 -8.97
N ILE A 244 -10.25 6.80 -8.54
CA ILE A 244 -10.40 5.60 -9.39
C ILE A 244 -11.88 5.22 -9.57
N ILE A 245 -12.59 4.96 -8.47
CA ILE A 245 -13.95 4.35 -8.52
C ILE A 245 -14.97 5.30 -9.14
N GLY A 246 -14.99 6.57 -8.72
CA GLY A 246 -15.90 7.60 -9.27
C GLY A 246 -15.70 7.84 -10.77
N PRO A 247 -14.48 8.19 -11.24
CA PRO A 247 -14.15 8.37 -12.65
C PRO A 247 -14.43 7.14 -13.50
N SER A 248 -14.11 5.93 -13.01
CA SER A 248 -14.37 4.70 -13.76
C SER A 248 -15.87 4.47 -13.97
N LYS A 249 -16.70 4.69 -12.94
CA LYS A 249 -18.17 4.63 -13.08
C LYS A 249 -18.72 5.70 -14.02
N ARG A 250 -18.15 6.91 -14.04
CA ARG A 250 -18.52 7.97 -14.98
C ARG A 250 -18.21 7.58 -16.41
N VAL A 251 -16.98 7.16 -16.71
CA VAL A 251 -16.56 6.76 -18.05
C VAL A 251 -17.38 5.57 -18.55
N ALA A 252 -17.60 4.54 -17.72
CA ALA A 252 -18.45 3.41 -18.08
C ALA A 252 -19.90 3.83 -18.39
N ARG A 253 -20.43 4.87 -17.73
CA ARG A 253 -21.75 5.42 -18.03
C ARG A 253 -21.74 6.25 -19.32
N GLU A 254 -20.76 7.12 -19.51
CA GLU A 254 -20.53 7.89 -20.74
C GLU A 254 -20.44 6.96 -21.98
N GLU A 255 -19.71 5.84 -21.86
CA GLU A 255 -19.56 4.82 -22.91
C GLU A 255 -20.84 4.01 -23.16
N ALA A 256 -21.57 3.63 -22.12
CA ALA A 256 -22.83 2.89 -22.24
C ALA A 256 -23.94 3.76 -22.87
N GLU A 257 -24.04 5.03 -22.44
CA GLU A 257 -24.93 6.04 -23.02
C GLU A 257 -24.60 6.25 -24.51
N ALA A 258 -23.32 6.38 -24.88
CA ALA A 258 -22.89 6.52 -26.27
C ALA A 258 -23.14 5.27 -27.15
N GLN A 259 -23.16 4.07 -26.55
CA GLN A 259 -23.42 2.81 -27.24
C GLN A 259 -24.89 2.36 -27.21
N GLY A 260 -25.78 3.08 -26.53
CA GLY A 260 -27.19 2.70 -26.38
C GLY A 260 -27.40 1.40 -25.60
N LYS A 261 -26.50 1.07 -24.67
CA LYS A 261 -26.55 -0.16 -23.84
C LYS A 261 -26.88 0.18 -22.39
N GLU A 262 -27.49 -0.76 -21.66
CA GLU A 262 -27.56 -0.67 -20.21
C GLU A 262 -26.17 -0.78 -19.57
N VAL A 263 -25.96 -0.08 -18.45
CA VAL A 263 -24.68 -0.04 -17.73
C VAL A 263 -24.45 -1.37 -17.00
N ALA A 264 -23.72 -2.28 -17.62
CA ALA A 264 -23.22 -3.46 -16.92
C ALA A 264 -22.16 -3.04 -15.88
N VAL A 265 -22.41 -3.33 -14.61
CA VAL A 265 -21.46 -3.06 -13.52
C VAL A 265 -20.38 -4.15 -13.52
N ALA A 266 -19.33 -3.94 -14.32
CA ALA A 266 -18.12 -4.75 -14.27
C ALA A 266 -17.36 -4.54 -12.95
N GLU A 267 -16.60 -5.54 -12.52
CA GLU A 267 -15.75 -5.45 -11.32
C GLU A 267 -14.63 -4.42 -11.54
N LEU A 268 -14.51 -3.46 -10.60
CA LEU A 268 -13.59 -2.33 -10.75
C LEU A 268 -12.16 -2.72 -10.35
N LYS A 269 -11.26 -2.71 -11.32
CA LYS A 269 -9.83 -3.01 -11.14
C LYS A 269 -8.98 -1.78 -10.81
N GLY A 270 -7.99 -1.97 -9.94
CA GLY A 270 -6.90 -1.01 -9.71
C GLY A 270 -5.92 -0.93 -10.89
N SER A 271 -4.83 -0.18 -10.72
CA SER A 271 -3.71 -0.13 -11.69
C SER A 271 -2.81 -1.38 -11.67
N ALA A 272 -3.06 -2.29 -10.72
CA ALA A 272 -2.43 -3.59 -10.55
C ALA A 272 -3.45 -4.75 -10.65
N GLY A 273 -4.47 -4.60 -11.51
CA GLY A 273 -5.42 -5.68 -11.85
C GLY A 273 -6.43 -6.14 -10.78
N GLY A 274 -6.13 -5.97 -9.49
CA GLY A 274 -6.94 -6.46 -8.37
C GLY A 274 -8.29 -5.76 -8.20
N GLY A 275 -9.29 -6.52 -7.69
CA GLY A 275 -10.64 -6.04 -7.37
C GLY A 275 -10.62 -5.00 -6.25
N LEU A 276 -10.64 -3.72 -6.64
CA LEU A 276 -10.17 -2.60 -5.82
C LEU A 276 -10.99 -2.38 -4.55
N ALA A 277 -12.32 -2.44 -4.69
CA ALA A 277 -13.25 -2.26 -3.58
C ALA A 277 -13.23 -3.43 -2.57
N ARG A 278 -12.85 -4.64 -3.02
CA ARG A 278 -12.71 -5.82 -2.15
C ARG A 278 -11.40 -5.76 -1.38
N LEU A 279 -10.27 -5.61 -2.09
CA LEU A 279 -8.93 -5.57 -1.52
C LEU A 279 -8.82 -4.49 -0.42
N LEU A 280 -9.30 -3.28 -0.68
CA LEU A 280 -9.23 -2.19 0.31
C LEU A 280 -10.24 -2.34 1.46
N LYS A 281 -11.39 -2.98 1.21
CA LYS A 281 -12.29 -3.38 2.31
C LYS A 281 -11.61 -4.41 3.22
N ASP A 282 -10.93 -5.40 2.64
CA ASP A 282 -10.21 -6.43 3.41
C ASP A 282 -9.07 -5.79 4.25
N PHE A 283 -8.34 -4.79 3.74
CA PHE A 283 -7.39 -3.98 4.51
C PHE A 283 -8.04 -3.25 5.70
N ARG A 284 -9.16 -2.56 5.48
CA ARG A 284 -9.88 -1.81 6.53
C ARG A 284 -10.49 -2.73 7.59
N ASP A 285 -11.11 -3.82 7.17
CA ASP A 285 -11.82 -4.74 8.06
C ASP A 285 -10.81 -5.50 8.95
N ARG A 286 -9.60 -5.80 8.46
CA ARG A 286 -8.50 -6.33 9.29
C ARG A 286 -8.00 -5.33 10.34
N THR A 287 -7.79 -4.06 9.99
CA THR A 287 -7.39 -3.05 10.98
C THR A 287 -8.51 -2.74 11.98
N THR A 288 -9.78 -2.83 11.56
CA THR A 288 -10.93 -2.64 12.44
C THR A 288 -11.16 -3.84 13.37
N GLY A 289 -10.79 -5.04 12.95
CA GLY A 289 -10.83 -6.27 13.74
C GLY A 289 -9.58 -6.54 14.58
N ALA A 290 -8.57 -5.67 14.53
CA ALA A 290 -7.43 -5.76 15.43
C ALA A 290 -7.88 -5.42 16.87
N PRO A 291 -7.46 -6.20 17.88
CA PRO A 291 -7.85 -5.93 19.26
C PRO A 291 -7.31 -4.58 19.72
N SER A 292 -8.20 -3.72 20.25
CA SER A 292 -7.79 -2.57 21.05
C SER A 292 -7.66 -3.00 22.50
N PHE A 293 -6.46 -2.92 23.05
CA PHE A 293 -6.17 -3.35 24.42
C PHE A 293 -6.57 -2.24 25.39
N THR A 294 -7.75 -2.33 26.00
CA THR A 294 -8.19 -1.33 26.98
C THR A 294 -7.31 -1.36 28.23
N SER A 295 -7.12 -0.20 28.85
CA SER A 295 -6.42 -0.09 30.12
C SER A 295 -7.19 -0.86 31.22
N LEU A 296 -6.49 -1.18 32.31
CA LEU A 296 -6.96 -2.06 33.39
C LEU A 296 -8.28 -1.67 34.09
N ASP A 297 -8.86 -0.50 33.80
CA ASP A 297 -10.06 0.02 34.46
C ASP A 297 -11.37 -0.69 34.03
N GLU A 298 -11.48 -1.23 32.82
CA GLU A 298 -12.73 -1.94 32.40
C GLU A 298 -12.82 -3.38 32.92
N LEU A 299 -11.70 -4.00 33.31
CA LEU A 299 -11.68 -5.38 33.82
C LEU A 299 -12.34 -5.52 35.21
N LEU A 300 -12.56 -4.41 35.91
CA LEU A 300 -13.30 -4.34 37.18
C LEU A 300 -14.83 -4.36 37.03
N LEU A 301 -15.37 -4.21 35.81
CA LEU A 301 -16.82 -4.16 35.57
C LEU A 301 -17.46 -5.53 35.23
N VAL A 302 -16.65 -6.56 34.95
CA VAL A 302 -17.14 -7.89 34.54
C VAL A 302 -17.24 -8.89 35.70
N SER A 303 -16.65 -8.60 36.87
CA SER A 303 -16.66 -9.48 38.05
C SER A 303 -17.85 -9.28 39.00
N GLN A 304 -19.08 -9.42 38.49
CA GLN A 304 -20.26 -9.58 39.34
C GLN A 304 -20.31 -11.00 39.96
N PRO A 305 -20.61 -11.16 41.26
CA PRO A 305 -20.49 -12.45 41.94
C PRO A 305 -21.61 -13.40 41.56
N ILE A 306 -21.26 -14.62 41.12
CA ILE A 306 -22.21 -15.70 40.89
C ILE A 306 -22.75 -16.19 42.24
N TYR A 307 -23.96 -15.75 42.59
CA TYR A 307 -24.70 -16.20 43.77
C TYR A 307 -25.26 -17.60 43.52
N ALA A 308 -24.75 -18.61 44.25
CA ALA A 308 -25.27 -19.98 44.21
C ALA A 308 -26.25 -20.22 45.39
N PRO A 309 -27.48 -20.70 45.16
CA PRO A 309 -28.43 -20.93 46.25
C PRO A 309 -28.26 -22.31 46.92
N SER A 310 -28.09 -22.25 48.24
CA SER A 310 -28.83 -23.05 49.22
C SER A 310 -28.58 -24.57 49.41
N VAL A 311 -28.10 -24.86 50.62
CA VAL A 311 -28.58 -25.93 51.53
C VAL A 311 -28.12 -27.38 51.26
N LEU A 312 -27.26 -27.85 52.17
CA LEU A 312 -27.61 -29.00 53.01
C LEU A 312 -26.88 -28.94 54.36
N LEU A 313 -27.66 -28.82 55.43
CA LEU A 313 -27.23 -29.06 56.81
C LEU A 313 -26.89 -30.55 56.99
N LEU A 314 -25.84 -30.85 57.77
CA LEU A 314 -25.85 -31.98 58.70
C LEU A 314 -24.79 -31.75 59.79
N ASN A 315 -25.24 -31.58 61.03
CA ASN A 315 -24.40 -31.44 62.22
C ASN A 315 -24.16 -32.83 62.83
N LEU A 316 -22.88 -33.17 63.09
CA LEU A 316 -22.34 -33.76 64.34
C LEU A 316 -22.91 -35.13 64.82
N PRO A 317 -22.28 -35.84 65.77
CA PRO A 317 -21.12 -35.50 66.62
C PRO A 317 -19.73 -35.88 66.05
#